data_AF-A0A553KSX2-F1
#
_entry.id   AF-A0A553KSX2-F1
#
_cell.length_a   1.000
_cell.length_b   1.000
_cell.length_c   1.000
_cell.angle_alpha   90.00
_cell.angle_beta   90.00
_cell.angle_gamma   90.00
#
_symmetry.space_group_name_H-M   'P 1'
#
loop_
_entity.id
_entity.type
_entity.pdbx_description
1 polymer ?
#
loop_
_entity_poly.entity_id
_entity_poly.type
_entity_poly.pdbx_seq_one_letter_code
_entity_poly.pdbx_strand_id
1 'polypeptide(L)'
;MKKKMIAFSGIIAVVILAILAINHHTREVNTKRESEEYLHITATAYNNGKNDDDGVSLVLYLYSIRDQNMSEILRIPIDPGYPVAFADLRNNKVYFSDSVTGDEVDNLYEYNLITKERKQLTFGKFLFNDLFIVDNKMITNVAPRYATVTQPAIFDRTTREFTYLNPDDDDTWCFSLSYNYTTKKLLSLTASDSEMRTPKVTEVTHIRPKTLYLMDLDFGQYQPIYHTDQFEIRLTRQLDSNRILMTYDPFMGSSKPRTLKMLYIDSQKVEDFDVPGIKEVKSFYPRAHAEGLFILGRDVNNQYGLFYYDMVTKNVSNVFENYPLPKDHRSLVDFVYSMD
;
A
#
# COMPACT_ATOMS: atom_id res chain seq x y z
N MET A 1 45.67 34.11 53.28
CA MET A 1 44.73 32.96 53.20
C MET A 1 43.55 33.12 52.22
N LYS A 2 43.23 34.30 51.67
CA LYS A 2 42.05 34.48 50.79
C LYS A 2 42.19 34.05 49.31
N LYS A 3 43.41 33.89 48.76
CA LYS A 3 43.60 33.53 47.34
C LYS A 3 43.47 32.03 47.02
N LYS A 4 43.65 31.13 47.99
CA LYS A 4 43.51 29.67 47.77
C LYS A 4 42.05 29.20 47.80
N MET A 5 41.16 29.93 48.46
CA MET A 5 39.73 29.56 48.58
C MET A 5 38.97 29.77 47.25
N ILE A 6 39.28 30.84 46.52
CA ILE A 6 38.59 31.18 45.26
C ILE A 6 38.93 30.18 44.14
N ALA A 7 40.18 29.69 44.11
CA ALA A 7 40.60 28.68 43.14
C ALA A 7 39.92 27.32 43.37
N PHE A 8 39.69 26.94 44.62
CA PHE A 8 39.04 25.66 44.96
C PHE A 8 37.54 25.68 44.65
N SER A 9 36.86 26.81 44.85
CA SER A 9 35.45 26.99 44.51
C SER A 9 35.21 26.96 42.99
N GLY A 10 36.12 27.54 42.20
CA GLY A 10 36.04 27.51 40.74
C GLY A 10 36.19 26.11 40.15
N ILE A 11 37.11 25.30 40.69
CA ILE A 11 37.34 23.92 40.22
C ILE A 11 36.13 23.02 40.54
N ILE A 12 35.53 23.16 41.72
CA ILE A 12 34.33 22.40 42.10
C ILE A 12 33.14 22.75 41.19
N ALA A 13 32.94 24.03 40.86
CA ALA A 13 31.88 24.45 39.95
C ALA A 13 32.05 23.89 38.53
N VAL A 14 33.28 23.84 38.01
CA VAL A 14 33.58 23.26 36.70
C VAL A 14 33.38 21.75 36.67
N VAL A 15 33.75 21.04 37.75
CA VAL A 15 33.53 19.59 37.85
C VAL A 15 32.04 19.26 37.96
N ILE A 16 31.26 20.04 38.71
CA ILE A 16 29.80 19.85 38.79
C ILE A 16 29.12 20.12 37.45
N LEU A 17 29.54 21.18 36.72
CA LEU A 17 29.02 21.46 35.38
C LEU A 17 29.41 20.39 34.37
N ALA A 18 30.62 19.82 34.46
CA ALA A 18 31.04 18.71 33.62
C ALA A 18 30.26 17.42 33.92
N ILE A 19 30.00 17.11 35.21
CA ILE A 19 29.18 15.95 35.60
C ILE A 19 27.73 16.14 35.17
N LEU A 20 27.18 17.36 35.27
CA LEU A 20 25.84 17.69 34.77
C LEU A 20 25.77 17.60 33.24
N ALA A 21 26.80 18.06 32.52
CA ALA A 21 26.86 17.94 31.06
C ALA A 21 26.98 16.48 30.62
N ILE A 22 27.78 15.65 31.31
CA ILE A 22 27.89 14.21 31.06
C ILE A 22 26.55 13.51 31.38
N ASN A 23 25.89 13.84 32.49
CA ASN A 23 24.58 13.28 32.82
C ASN A 23 23.47 13.76 31.87
N HIS A 24 23.56 14.96 31.30
CA HIS A 24 22.62 15.42 30.28
C HIS A 24 22.87 14.75 28.93
N HIS A 25 24.13 14.40 28.62
CA HIS A 25 24.47 13.70 27.37
C HIS A 25 24.22 12.19 27.43
N THR A 26 24.14 11.59 28.63
CA THR A 26 23.88 10.15 28.81
C THR A 26 22.40 9.83 29.06
N ARG A 27 21.51 10.81 28.86
CA ARG A 27 20.05 10.63 28.97
C ARG A 27 19.34 11.02 27.67
N GLU A 28 19.94 10.67 26.53
CA GLU A 28 19.12 10.27 25.39
C GLU A 28 18.45 8.96 25.79
N VAL A 29 17.26 9.10 26.37
CA VAL A 29 16.30 8.02 26.43
C VAL A 29 16.13 7.58 24.99
N ASN A 30 16.73 6.43 24.67
CA ASN A 30 16.52 5.72 23.42
C ASN A 30 15.10 5.14 23.46
N THR A 31 14.09 6.02 23.55
CA THR A 31 12.72 5.71 23.21
C THR A 31 12.77 5.41 21.74
N LYS A 32 12.86 4.12 21.41
CA LYS A 32 12.50 3.60 20.10
C LYS A 32 11.19 4.28 19.75
N ARG A 33 11.22 5.27 18.86
CA ARG A 33 10.01 5.94 18.39
C ARG A 33 9.17 4.82 17.80
N GLU A 34 8.01 4.56 18.39
CA GLU A 34 7.07 3.60 17.79
C GLU A 34 6.81 4.09 16.38
N SER A 35 6.99 3.18 15.42
CA SER A 35 6.76 3.45 14.01
C SER A 35 5.34 3.96 13.81
N GLU A 36 5.20 5.07 13.09
CA GLU A 36 3.89 5.67 12.86
C GLU A 36 3.18 4.91 11.72
N GLU A 37 1.97 4.42 11.96
CA GLU A 37 1.23 3.63 10.97
C GLU A 37 0.16 4.48 10.27
N TYR A 38 0.05 4.33 8.95
CA TYR A 38 -0.86 5.10 8.12
C TYR A 38 -1.61 4.26 7.08
N LEU A 39 -2.79 4.74 6.69
CA LEU A 39 -3.44 4.34 5.44
C LEU A 39 -3.39 5.51 4.44
N HIS A 40 -2.91 5.22 3.24
CA HIS A 40 -2.94 6.09 2.07
C HIS A 40 -4.16 5.69 1.23
N ILE A 41 -5.27 6.43 1.37
CA ILE A 41 -6.55 6.05 0.79
C ILE A 41 -6.78 6.87 -0.47
N THR A 42 -6.75 6.18 -1.61
CA THR A 42 -6.98 6.79 -2.92
C THR A 42 -8.48 6.79 -3.22
N ALA A 43 -9.01 7.97 -3.52
CA ALA A 43 -10.40 8.18 -3.87
C ALA A 43 -10.51 9.08 -5.11
N THR A 44 -11.72 9.16 -5.66
CA THR A 44 -12.06 10.13 -6.69
C THR A 44 -13.23 11.00 -6.26
N ALA A 45 -13.25 12.23 -6.77
CA ALA A 45 -14.34 13.18 -6.59
C ALA A 45 -14.75 13.80 -7.94
N TYR A 46 -16.02 14.16 -8.06
CA TYR A 46 -16.53 14.89 -9.21
C TYR A 46 -16.10 16.35 -9.15
N ASN A 47 -15.52 16.89 -10.22
CA ASN A 47 -15.04 18.28 -10.23
C ASN A 47 -16.18 19.30 -10.08
N ASN A 48 -17.37 18.97 -10.57
CA ASN A 48 -18.59 19.77 -10.39
C ASN A 48 -19.47 19.33 -9.20
N GLY A 49 -19.02 18.34 -8.43
CA GLY A 49 -19.72 17.79 -7.27
C GLY A 49 -20.96 16.93 -7.56
N LYS A 50 -21.20 16.54 -8.81
CA LYS A 50 -22.40 15.77 -9.20
C LYS A 50 -22.11 14.61 -10.15
N ASN A 51 -21.32 14.85 -11.20
CA ASN A 51 -21.02 13.89 -12.26
C ASN A 51 -19.65 14.20 -12.89
N ASP A 52 -19.29 13.46 -13.94
CA ASP A 52 -18.00 13.54 -14.63
C ASP A 52 -17.98 14.50 -15.83
N ASP A 53 -19.01 15.34 -16.02
CA ASP A 53 -19.06 16.31 -17.13
C ASP A 53 -17.86 17.28 -17.12
N ASP A 54 -17.40 17.66 -15.92
CA ASP A 54 -16.21 18.52 -15.70
C ASP A 54 -14.95 17.70 -15.36
N GLY A 55 -14.99 16.38 -15.60
CA GLY A 55 -13.98 15.43 -15.21
C GLY A 55 -13.98 15.09 -13.71
N VAL A 56 -12.93 14.38 -13.30
CA VAL A 56 -12.75 13.91 -11.92
C VAL A 56 -11.42 14.41 -11.34
N SER A 57 -11.37 14.43 -10.01
CA SER A 57 -10.15 14.68 -9.25
C SER A 57 -9.72 13.43 -8.51
N LEU A 58 -8.41 13.22 -8.43
CA LEU A 58 -7.76 12.36 -7.46
C LEU A 58 -7.92 13.02 -6.09
N VAL A 59 -8.30 12.23 -5.09
CA VAL A 59 -8.24 12.65 -3.69
C VAL A 59 -7.43 11.62 -2.93
N LEU A 60 -6.37 12.07 -2.25
CA LEU A 60 -5.59 11.23 -1.34
C LEU A 60 -5.91 11.63 0.09
N TYR A 61 -6.52 10.70 0.83
CA TYR A 61 -6.66 10.82 2.27
C TYR A 61 -5.54 10.06 2.98
N LEU A 62 -5.04 10.64 4.07
CA LEU A 62 -4.12 10.01 4.99
C LEU A 62 -4.85 9.76 6.31
N TYR A 63 -4.92 8.50 6.73
CA TYR A 63 -5.44 8.11 8.03
C TYR A 63 -4.29 7.77 8.98
N SER A 64 -4.11 8.53 10.06
CA SER A 64 -3.20 8.18 11.16
C SER A 64 -3.88 7.15 12.05
N ILE A 65 -3.30 5.95 12.16
CA ILE A 65 -3.88 4.88 12.96
C ILE A 65 -3.77 5.20 14.46
N ARG A 66 -2.61 5.75 14.88
CA ARG A 66 -2.39 6.15 16.28
C ARG A 66 -3.37 7.23 16.73
N ASP A 67 -3.54 8.26 15.90
CA ASP A 67 -4.33 9.43 16.27
C ASP A 67 -5.80 9.29 15.86
N GLN A 68 -6.15 8.18 15.18
CA GLN A 68 -7.47 7.91 14.60
C GLN A 68 -8.03 9.07 13.79
N ASN A 69 -7.15 9.79 13.09
CA ASN A 69 -7.48 11.03 12.42
C ASN A 69 -7.31 10.91 10.90
N MET A 70 -8.30 11.40 10.17
CA MET A 70 -8.33 11.44 8.71
C MET A 70 -7.95 12.84 8.21
N SER A 71 -7.14 12.92 7.17
CA SER A 71 -6.78 14.21 6.53
C SER A 71 -6.75 14.08 5.03
N GLU A 72 -7.41 14.99 4.31
CA GLU A 72 -7.21 15.15 2.86
C GLU A 72 -5.88 15.86 2.63
N ILE A 73 -4.91 15.18 2.01
CA ILE A 73 -3.56 15.72 1.78
C ILE A 73 -3.31 16.12 0.34
N LEU A 74 -4.10 15.61 -0.61
CA LEU A 74 -4.06 16.00 -2.01
C LEU A 74 -5.46 15.95 -2.62
N ARG A 75 -5.77 16.97 -3.42
CA ARG A 75 -6.87 16.97 -4.37
C ARG A 75 -6.41 17.63 -5.66
N ILE A 76 -6.49 16.91 -6.78
CA ILE A 76 -6.02 17.42 -8.06
C ILE A 76 -6.82 16.83 -9.22
N PRO A 77 -7.19 17.61 -10.26
CA PRO A 77 -7.79 17.08 -11.49
C PRO A 77 -6.83 16.11 -12.18
N ILE A 78 -7.38 14.98 -12.63
CA ILE A 78 -6.64 13.88 -13.26
C ILE A 78 -7.52 13.23 -14.35
N ASP A 79 -6.90 12.46 -15.25
CA ASP A 79 -7.59 11.59 -16.22
C ASP A 79 -6.92 10.21 -16.38
N PRO A 80 -6.59 9.47 -15.31
CA PRO A 80 -5.80 8.25 -15.41
C PRO A 80 -6.66 7.06 -15.83
N GLY A 81 -6.02 6.07 -16.45
CA GLY A 81 -6.62 4.75 -16.65
C GLY A 81 -6.95 4.08 -15.32
N TYR A 82 -6.03 4.13 -14.35
CA TYR A 82 -6.27 3.70 -12.98
C TYR A 82 -5.55 4.62 -11.98
N PRO A 83 -6.28 5.32 -11.08
CA PRO A 83 -5.66 6.24 -10.15
C PRO A 83 -4.96 5.47 -9.01
N VAL A 84 -3.64 5.63 -8.92
CA VAL A 84 -2.82 5.23 -7.78
C VAL A 84 -2.15 6.44 -7.16
N ALA A 85 -2.01 6.47 -5.84
CA ALA A 85 -1.33 7.55 -5.14
C ALA A 85 -0.71 7.10 -3.83
N PHE A 86 0.42 7.70 -3.47
CA PHE A 86 1.13 7.43 -2.22
C PHE A 86 1.87 8.67 -1.71
N ALA A 87 1.83 8.93 -0.40
CA ALA A 87 2.52 10.05 0.21
C ALA A 87 3.87 9.64 0.82
N ASP A 88 4.94 10.27 0.37
CA ASP A 88 6.25 10.27 1.03
C ASP A 88 6.28 11.38 2.08
N LEU A 89 5.80 11.04 3.28
CA LEU A 89 5.65 11.99 4.39
C LEU A 89 6.99 12.60 4.80
N ARG A 90 8.08 11.83 4.74
CA ARG A 90 9.43 12.27 5.09
C ARG A 90 9.92 13.39 4.17
N ASN A 91 9.55 13.35 2.89
CA ASN A 91 9.95 14.33 1.89
C ASN A 91 8.86 15.35 1.53
N ASN A 92 7.71 15.30 2.20
CA ASN A 92 6.54 16.15 1.93
C ASN A 92 6.11 16.09 0.45
N LYS A 93 6.02 14.88 -0.10
CA LYS A 93 5.67 14.66 -1.51
C LYS A 93 4.54 13.64 -1.63
N VAL A 94 3.73 13.80 -2.66
CA VAL A 94 2.79 12.76 -3.12
C VAL A 94 3.19 12.33 -4.51
N TYR A 95 3.22 11.03 -4.75
CA TYR A 95 3.41 10.46 -6.07
C TYR A 95 2.11 9.82 -6.52
N PHE A 96 1.75 10.00 -7.79
CA PHE A 96 0.48 9.53 -8.31
C PHE A 96 0.53 9.27 -9.82
N SER A 97 -0.36 8.40 -10.30
CA SER A 97 -0.60 8.23 -11.73
C SER A 97 -1.53 9.31 -12.25
N ASP A 98 -1.22 9.85 -13.42
CA ASP A 98 -2.12 10.72 -14.17
C ASP A 98 -1.84 10.58 -15.68
N SER A 99 -2.83 10.90 -16.49
CA SER A 99 -2.71 11.01 -17.94
C SER A 99 -2.81 12.48 -18.36
N VAL A 100 -2.35 12.77 -19.57
CA VAL A 100 -2.78 13.99 -20.26
C VAL A 100 -4.17 13.71 -20.79
N THR A 101 -5.13 14.62 -20.62
CA THR A 101 -6.52 14.38 -21.03
C THR A 101 -6.64 13.82 -22.44
N GLY A 102 -7.29 12.67 -22.57
CA GLY A 102 -7.48 11.96 -23.85
C GLY A 102 -6.36 10.98 -24.25
N ASP A 103 -5.29 10.84 -23.48
CA ASP A 103 -4.31 9.77 -23.64
C ASP A 103 -4.76 8.51 -22.85
N GLU A 104 -4.71 7.33 -23.47
CA GLU A 104 -5.03 6.02 -22.84
C GLU A 104 -3.91 5.48 -21.95
N VAL A 105 -3.02 6.35 -21.46
CA VAL A 105 -1.74 5.97 -20.86
C VAL A 105 -1.37 6.92 -19.74
N ASP A 106 -0.96 6.35 -18.62
CA ASP A 106 -0.58 7.09 -17.44
C ASP A 106 0.91 7.47 -17.45
N ASN A 107 1.27 8.43 -16.62
CA ASN A 107 2.65 8.73 -16.23
C ASN A 107 2.70 8.94 -14.73
N LEU A 108 3.90 8.76 -14.16
CA LEU A 108 4.15 9.07 -12.76
C LEU A 108 4.37 10.58 -12.60
N TYR A 109 3.63 11.17 -11.68
CA TYR A 109 3.78 12.55 -11.26
C TYR A 109 4.22 12.64 -9.80
N GLU A 110 4.89 13.72 -9.49
CA GLU A 110 5.22 14.17 -8.14
C GLU A 110 4.46 15.47 -7.85
N TYR A 111 3.93 15.59 -6.65
CA TYR A 111 3.37 16.81 -6.10
C TYR A 111 4.08 17.16 -4.80
N ASN A 112 4.64 18.36 -4.71
CA ASN A 112 5.25 18.85 -3.49
C ASN A 112 4.18 19.45 -2.56
N LEU A 113 4.02 18.89 -1.37
CA LEU A 113 3.00 19.32 -0.41
C LEU A 113 3.26 20.72 0.17
N ILE A 114 4.51 21.21 0.12
CA ILE A 114 4.90 22.54 0.61
C ILE A 114 4.77 23.58 -0.52
N THR A 115 5.47 23.37 -1.63
CA THR A 115 5.51 24.36 -2.75
C THR A 115 4.27 24.30 -3.63
N LYS A 116 3.47 23.23 -3.52
CA LYS A 116 2.29 22.95 -4.34
C LYS A 116 2.61 22.75 -5.82
N GLU A 117 3.88 22.51 -6.15
CA GLU A 117 4.33 22.26 -7.51
C GLU A 117 4.04 20.81 -7.94
N ARG A 118 3.51 20.68 -9.15
CA ARG A 118 3.30 19.40 -9.85
C ARG A 118 4.42 19.20 -10.88
N LYS A 119 5.01 18.00 -10.90
CA LYS A 119 6.09 17.65 -11.83
C LYS A 119 5.87 16.25 -12.39
N GLN A 120 5.92 16.11 -13.71
CA GLN A 120 5.92 14.81 -14.38
C GLN A 120 7.31 14.17 -14.26
N LEU A 121 7.36 12.90 -13.86
CA LEU A 121 8.60 12.15 -13.68
C LEU A 121 8.90 11.21 -14.84
N THR A 122 7.87 10.64 -15.46
CA THR A 122 7.99 9.68 -16.58
C THR A 122 7.31 10.21 -17.83
N PHE A 123 7.78 9.81 -19.02
CA PHE A 123 7.23 10.28 -20.31
C PHE A 123 6.93 9.14 -21.30
N GLY A 124 7.25 7.90 -20.92
CA GLY A 124 7.22 6.71 -21.77
C GLY A 124 5.83 6.13 -22.04
N LYS A 125 4.75 6.71 -21.45
CA LYS A 125 3.38 6.18 -21.47
C LYS A 125 3.32 4.81 -20.76
N PHE A 126 2.75 4.78 -19.58
CA PHE A 126 2.78 3.64 -18.66
C PHE A 126 1.38 3.25 -18.21
N LEU A 127 1.25 2.10 -17.55
CA LEU A 127 0.06 1.72 -16.79
C LEU A 127 0.50 1.31 -15.39
N PHE A 128 -0.08 1.91 -14.36
CA PHE A 128 0.27 1.65 -12.96
C PHE A 128 -0.88 0.94 -12.23
N ASN A 129 -0.57 -0.15 -11.54
CA ASN A 129 -1.53 -0.88 -10.70
C ASN A 129 -1.23 -0.72 -9.20
N ASP A 130 0.04 -0.65 -8.83
CA ASP A 130 0.48 -0.51 -7.45
C ASP A 130 1.58 0.58 -7.36
N LEU A 131 1.58 1.37 -6.28
CA LEU A 131 2.59 2.39 -5.99
C LEU A 131 2.73 2.55 -4.48
N PHE A 132 3.92 2.31 -3.94
CA PHE A 132 4.23 2.56 -2.53
C PHE A 132 5.72 2.81 -2.30
N ILE A 133 6.06 3.45 -1.19
CA ILE A 133 7.44 3.72 -0.81
C ILE A 133 7.76 3.00 0.49
N VAL A 134 8.89 2.28 0.49
CA VAL A 134 9.41 1.54 1.64
C VAL A 134 10.94 1.58 1.60
N ASP A 135 11.58 1.83 2.74
CA ASP A 135 13.05 1.95 2.84
C ASP A 135 13.66 2.84 1.75
N ASN A 136 12.99 3.99 1.50
CA ASN A 136 13.34 4.99 0.49
C ASN A 136 13.31 4.49 -0.98
N LYS A 137 12.79 3.29 -1.23
CA LYS A 137 12.57 2.71 -2.56
C LYS A 137 11.11 2.90 -2.94
N MET A 138 10.88 3.40 -4.15
CA MET A 138 9.55 3.45 -4.73
C MET A 138 9.30 2.16 -5.48
N ILE A 139 8.41 1.34 -4.95
CA ILE A 139 7.99 0.07 -5.53
C ILE A 139 6.70 0.31 -6.32
N THR A 140 6.66 -0.26 -7.52
CA THR A 140 5.54 -0.13 -8.44
C THR A 140 5.20 -1.48 -9.05
N ASN A 141 3.96 -1.62 -9.53
CA ASN A 141 3.57 -2.65 -10.48
C ASN A 141 3.13 -1.92 -11.76
N VAL A 142 3.97 -1.96 -12.79
CA VAL A 142 3.88 -1.02 -13.91
C VAL A 142 4.22 -1.71 -15.24
N ALA A 143 3.54 -1.32 -16.31
CA ALA A 143 3.87 -1.69 -17.69
C ALA A 143 4.34 -0.45 -18.46
N PRO A 144 5.50 -0.48 -19.13
CA PRO A 144 5.84 0.54 -20.13
C PRO A 144 4.99 0.36 -21.41
N ARG A 145 4.93 1.39 -22.25
CA ARG A 145 4.26 1.30 -23.55
C ARG A 145 4.79 0.11 -24.34
N TYR A 146 3.88 -0.60 -24.99
CA TYR A 146 4.12 -1.82 -25.78
C TYR A 146 4.40 -3.08 -24.97
N ALA A 147 4.58 -3.01 -23.65
CA ALA A 147 4.49 -4.21 -22.82
C ALA A 147 3.03 -4.66 -22.73
N THR A 148 2.84 -5.97 -22.76
CA THR A 148 1.54 -6.64 -22.64
C THR A 148 1.11 -6.81 -21.20
N VAL A 149 2.05 -6.86 -20.24
CA VAL A 149 1.81 -7.18 -18.84
C VAL A 149 2.46 -6.16 -17.89
N THR A 150 1.85 -5.97 -16.71
CA THR A 150 2.45 -5.17 -15.63
C THR A 150 3.41 -6.03 -14.80
N GLN A 151 4.58 -5.46 -14.49
CA GLN A 151 5.65 -6.11 -13.73
C GLN A 151 6.00 -5.30 -12.47
N PRO A 152 6.40 -5.97 -11.36
CA PRO A 152 7.04 -5.29 -10.25
C PRO A 152 8.29 -4.55 -10.73
N ALA A 153 8.43 -3.28 -10.34
CA ALA A 153 9.58 -2.45 -10.67
C ALA A 153 9.93 -1.47 -9.55
N ILE A 154 11.22 -1.16 -9.42
CA ILE A 154 11.74 -0.11 -8.56
C ILE A 154 11.97 1.12 -9.42
N PHE A 155 11.39 2.26 -9.04
CA PHE A 155 11.63 3.53 -9.70
C PHE A 155 12.72 4.33 -8.98
N ASP A 156 13.83 4.61 -9.68
CA ASP A 156 14.87 5.51 -9.20
C ASP A 156 14.46 6.96 -9.47
N ARG A 157 14.21 7.71 -8.40
CA ARG A 157 13.74 9.11 -8.48
C ARG A 157 14.81 10.09 -8.98
N THR A 158 16.09 9.69 -8.93
CA THR A 158 17.24 10.50 -9.38
C THR A 158 17.44 10.33 -10.88
N THR A 159 17.58 9.07 -11.36
CA THR A 159 17.78 8.78 -12.78
C THR A 159 16.49 8.84 -13.58
N ARG A 160 15.34 8.65 -12.91
CA ARG A 160 13.98 8.52 -13.48
C ARG A 160 13.81 7.28 -14.33
N GLU A 161 14.49 6.21 -13.95
CA GLU A 161 14.45 4.93 -14.64
C GLU A 161 13.81 3.84 -13.76
N PHE A 162 13.18 2.88 -14.43
CA PHE A 162 12.64 1.69 -13.77
C PHE A 162 13.64 0.55 -13.87
N THR A 163 13.84 -0.15 -12.75
CA THR A 163 14.44 -1.48 -12.72
C THR A 163 13.33 -2.50 -12.52
N TYR A 164 13.02 -3.28 -13.56
CA TYR A 164 11.97 -4.30 -13.53
C TYR A 164 12.48 -5.61 -12.91
N LEU A 165 11.59 -6.34 -12.24
CA LEU A 165 11.86 -7.70 -11.74
C LEU A 165 12.32 -8.63 -12.89
N ASN A 166 11.57 -8.63 -14.00
CA ASN A 166 11.93 -9.33 -15.22
C ASN A 166 11.51 -8.49 -16.43
N PRO A 167 12.44 -7.72 -17.06
CA PRO A 167 12.10 -6.83 -18.16
C PRO A 167 11.73 -7.55 -19.47
N ASP A 168 12.13 -8.82 -19.60
CA ASP A 168 11.91 -9.62 -20.82
C ASP A 168 10.64 -10.49 -20.73
N ASP A 169 9.91 -10.45 -19.62
CA ASP A 169 8.69 -11.23 -19.40
C ASP A 169 7.45 -10.47 -19.90
N ASP A 170 6.88 -10.98 -21.00
CA ASP A 170 5.68 -10.46 -21.66
C ASP A 170 4.43 -11.34 -21.46
N ASP A 171 4.51 -12.36 -20.59
CA ASP A 171 3.45 -13.35 -20.37
C ASP A 171 2.90 -13.30 -18.94
N THR A 172 3.72 -13.01 -17.94
CA THR A 172 3.33 -13.12 -16.53
C THR A 172 2.84 -11.79 -15.97
N TRP A 173 1.54 -11.67 -15.73
CA TRP A 173 0.96 -10.51 -15.05
C TRP A 173 1.22 -10.56 -13.54
N CYS A 174 1.62 -9.46 -12.94
CA CYS A 174 1.47 -9.25 -11.49
C CYS A 174 0.09 -8.63 -11.17
N PHE A 175 -0.78 -9.40 -10.52
CA PHE A 175 -2.14 -9.00 -10.16
C PHE A 175 -2.23 -8.25 -8.82
N SER A 176 -1.27 -8.48 -7.93
CA SER A 176 -1.23 -7.86 -6.61
C SER A 176 0.19 -7.87 -6.11
N LEU A 177 0.72 -6.71 -5.77
CA LEU A 177 2.01 -6.52 -5.14
C LEU A 177 1.85 -5.86 -3.77
N SER A 178 2.53 -6.36 -2.75
CA SER A 178 2.46 -5.77 -1.41
C SER A 178 3.74 -5.99 -0.62
N TYR A 179 3.97 -5.16 0.38
CA TYR A 179 5.06 -5.30 1.33
C TYR A 179 4.51 -5.58 2.73
N ASN A 180 5.12 -6.54 3.45
CA ASN A 180 4.83 -6.76 4.86
C ASN A 180 5.98 -6.22 5.72
N TYR A 181 5.67 -5.24 6.57
CA TYR A 181 6.65 -4.57 7.43
C TYR A 181 7.23 -5.45 8.55
N THR A 182 6.54 -6.54 8.92
CA THR A 182 7.02 -7.49 9.93
C THR A 182 8.02 -8.49 9.34
N THR A 183 7.69 -9.11 8.21
CA THR A 183 8.55 -10.10 7.54
C THR A 183 9.61 -9.46 6.66
N LYS A 184 9.42 -8.18 6.31
CA LYS A 184 10.27 -7.40 5.40
C LYS A 184 10.38 -8.00 4.00
N LYS A 185 9.30 -8.64 3.54
CA LYS A 185 9.23 -9.27 2.23
C LYS A 185 8.15 -8.62 1.38
N LEU A 186 8.41 -8.58 0.08
CA LEU A 186 7.40 -8.38 -0.93
C LEU A 186 6.66 -9.70 -1.18
N LEU A 187 5.35 -9.60 -1.41
CA LEU A 187 4.50 -10.70 -1.87
C LEU A 187 3.89 -10.28 -3.21
N SER A 188 4.09 -11.09 -4.25
CA SER A 188 3.44 -10.94 -5.54
C SER A 188 2.53 -12.11 -5.86
N LEU A 189 1.33 -11.81 -6.37
CA LEU A 189 0.41 -12.76 -6.98
C LEU A 189 0.52 -12.62 -8.50
N THR A 190 0.84 -13.70 -9.20
CA THR A 190 0.98 -13.68 -10.65
C THR A 190 0.07 -14.64 -11.38
N ALA A 191 -0.14 -14.41 -12.68
CA ALA A 191 -0.76 -15.36 -13.60
C ALA A 191 -0.18 -15.20 -15.00
N SER A 192 -0.01 -16.32 -15.69
CA SER A 192 0.52 -16.36 -17.05
C SER A 192 -0.60 -16.20 -18.10
N ASP A 193 -0.37 -15.36 -19.10
CA ASP A 193 -1.27 -15.16 -20.24
C ASP A 193 -1.46 -16.45 -21.04
N SER A 194 -0.38 -17.21 -21.25
CA SER A 194 -0.41 -18.50 -21.91
C SER A 194 -1.23 -19.54 -21.15
N GLU A 195 -1.12 -19.60 -19.81
CA GLU A 195 -1.97 -20.47 -18.98
C GLU A 195 -3.44 -20.06 -19.00
N MET A 196 -3.71 -18.75 -18.93
CA MET A 196 -5.06 -18.18 -18.93
C MET A 196 -5.81 -18.42 -20.26
N ARG A 197 -5.10 -18.64 -21.36
CA ARG A 197 -5.66 -18.88 -22.70
C ARG A 197 -5.88 -20.36 -23.04
N THR A 198 -5.58 -21.27 -22.12
CA THR A 198 -5.84 -22.70 -22.34
C THR A 198 -7.35 -23.00 -22.37
N PRO A 199 -7.83 -24.01 -23.14
CA PRO A 199 -9.24 -24.39 -23.16
C PRO A 199 -9.81 -24.73 -21.78
N LYS A 200 -8.98 -25.30 -20.89
CA LYS A 200 -9.36 -25.55 -19.50
C LYS A 200 -9.83 -24.27 -18.82
N VAL A 201 -9.12 -23.15 -19.00
CA VAL A 201 -9.48 -21.87 -18.38
C VAL A 201 -10.59 -21.18 -19.15
N THR A 202 -10.49 -21.09 -20.49
CA THR A 202 -11.41 -20.28 -21.29
C THR A 202 -12.79 -20.91 -21.47
N GLU A 203 -12.91 -22.24 -21.35
CA GLU A 203 -14.15 -22.97 -21.68
C GLU A 203 -14.69 -23.84 -20.53
N VAL A 204 -13.84 -24.27 -19.59
CA VAL A 204 -14.23 -25.27 -18.57
C VAL A 204 -14.33 -24.67 -17.17
N THR A 205 -13.22 -24.13 -16.64
CA THR A 205 -13.15 -23.71 -15.23
C THR A 205 -13.40 -22.23 -15.05
N HIS A 206 -13.00 -21.40 -16.02
CA HIS A 206 -12.92 -19.94 -15.87
C HIS A 206 -12.09 -19.51 -14.65
N ILE A 207 -11.17 -20.35 -14.18
CA ILE A 207 -10.25 -20.06 -13.08
C ILE A 207 -8.87 -19.85 -13.68
N ARG A 208 -8.27 -18.69 -13.43
CA ARG A 208 -6.93 -18.36 -13.93
C ARG A 208 -5.91 -18.94 -12.95
N PRO A 209 -5.02 -19.84 -13.37
CA PRO A 209 -3.99 -20.36 -12.48
C PRO A 209 -3.15 -19.22 -11.90
N LYS A 210 -2.86 -19.29 -10.61
CA LYS A 210 -2.16 -18.25 -9.87
C LYS A 210 -0.96 -18.81 -9.14
N THR A 211 0.12 -18.05 -9.12
CA THR A 211 1.32 -18.37 -8.33
C THR A 211 1.64 -17.21 -7.39
N LEU A 212 1.94 -17.53 -6.14
CA LEU A 212 2.43 -16.57 -5.15
C LEU A 212 3.95 -16.66 -5.07
N TYR A 213 4.61 -15.51 -5.02
CA TYR A 213 6.05 -15.41 -4.82
C TYR A 213 6.38 -14.49 -3.65
N LEU A 214 7.40 -14.87 -2.90
CA LEU A 214 8.07 -14.01 -1.94
C LEU A 214 9.39 -13.51 -2.53
N MET A 215 9.75 -12.27 -2.20
CA MET A 215 11.03 -11.68 -2.59
C MET A 215 11.47 -10.59 -1.60
N ASP A 216 12.75 -10.26 -1.64
CA ASP A 216 13.34 -9.10 -0.98
C ASP A 216 12.95 -7.79 -1.68
N LEU A 217 13.17 -6.66 -0.99
CA LEU A 217 12.86 -5.31 -1.50
C LEU A 217 13.66 -4.91 -2.75
N ASP A 218 14.78 -5.57 -3.00
CA ASP A 218 15.62 -5.41 -4.19
C ASP A 218 15.34 -6.48 -5.26
N PHE A 219 14.22 -7.20 -5.11
CA PHE A 219 13.85 -8.36 -5.93
C PHE A 219 14.77 -9.57 -5.80
N GLY A 220 15.70 -9.56 -4.84
CA GLY A 220 16.45 -10.75 -4.45
C GLY A 220 15.56 -11.85 -3.87
N GLN A 221 16.06 -13.08 -3.86
CA GLN A 221 15.36 -14.24 -3.28
C GLN A 221 13.92 -14.41 -3.79
N TYR A 222 13.67 -14.11 -5.06
CA TYR A 222 12.38 -14.33 -5.72
C TYR A 222 12.08 -15.82 -5.82
N GLN A 223 11.11 -16.31 -5.04
CA GLN A 223 10.80 -17.73 -4.89
C GLN A 223 9.29 -18.00 -4.90
N PRO A 224 8.81 -18.99 -5.69
CA PRO A 224 7.43 -19.41 -5.64
C PRO A 224 7.14 -20.12 -4.32
N ILE A 225 5.99 -19.83 -3.70
CA ILE A 225 5.61 -20.40 -2.41
C ILE A 225 4.26 -21.13 -2.42
N TYR A 226 3.44 -20.88 -3.44
CA TYR A 226 2.14 -21.51 -3.60
C TYR A 226 1.65 -21.37 -5.04
N HIS A 227 1.00 -22.39 -5.58
CA HIS A 227 0.34 -22.37 -6.87
C HIS A 227 -1.06 -22.99 -6.74
N THR A 228 -2.05 -22.42 -7.43
CA THR A 228 -3.40 -22.98 -7.48
C THR A 228 -4.12 -22.66 -8.78
N ASP A 229 -4.93 -23.60 -9.24
CA ASP A 229 -5.90 -23.48 -10.32
C ASP A 229 -7.32 -23.88 -9.87
N GLN A 230 -7.52 -23.98 -8.55
CA GLN A 230 -8.76 -24.47 -7.94
C GLN A 230 -9.77 -23.35 -7.65
N PHE A 231 -9.31 -22.11 -7.61
CA PHE A 231 -10.13 -20.92 -7.42
C PHE A 231 -9.44 -19.65 -7.89
N GLU A 232 -10.21 -18.59 -8.10
CA GLU A 232 -9.70 -17.30 -8.56
C GLU A 232 -9.23 -16.46 -7.36
N ILE A 233 -8.00 -15.96 -7.45
CA ILE A 233 -7.42 -15.01 -6.49
C ILE A 233 -7.22 -13.66 -7.18
N ARG A 234 -7.68 -12.58 -6.54
CA ARG A 234 -7.52 -11.21 -7.04
C ARG A 234 -6.45 -10.41 -6.32
N LEU A 235 -6.30 -10.61 -5.00
CA LEU A 235 -5.41 -9.84 -4.15
C LEU A 235 -4.90 -10.72 -3.01
N THR A 236 -3.63 -10.53 -2.63
CA THR A 236 -3.01 -11.25 -1.50
C THR A 236 -2.20 -10.33 -0.61
N ARG A 237 -2.14 -10.63 0.68
CA ARG A 237 -1.27 -9.95 1.65
C ARG A 237 -0.72 -10.96 2.65
N GLN A 238 0.56 -10.85 2.98
CA GLN A 238 1.13 -11.57 4.11
C GLN A 238 0.53 -11.03 5.40
N LEU A 239 -0.02 -11.92 6.22
CA LEU A 239 -0.42 -11.63 7.59
C LEU A 239 0.80 -11.71 8.53
N ASP A 240 1.61 -12.76 8.36
CA ASP A 240 2.89 -12.98 9.03
C ASP A 240 3.80 -13.91 8.19
N SER A 241 4.83 -14.48 8.80
CA SER A 241 5.82 -15.33 8.13
C SER A 241 5.28 -16.66 7.60
N ASN A 242 4.12 -17.13 8.08
CA ASN A 242 3.53 -18.41 7.68
C ASN A 242 2.11 -18.28 7.13
N ARG A 243 1.45 -17.13 7.31
CA ARG A 243 0.05 -16.93 6.93
C ARG A 243 -0.09 -15.86 5.86
N ILE A 244 -0.78 -16.21 4.78
CA ILE A 244 -1.16 -15.28 3.70
C ILE A 244 -2.67 -15.26 3.59
N LEU A 245 -3.24 -14.06 3.63
CA LEU A 245 -4.64 -13.84 3.29
C LEU A 245 -4.77 -13.61 1.78
N MET A 246 -5.84 -14.14 1.22
CA MET A 246 -6.14 -14.09 -0.20
C MET A 246 -7.60 -13.76 -0.38
N THR A 247 -7.91 -12.77 -1.22
CA THR A 247 -9.29 -12.62 -1.67
C THR A 247 -9.65 -13.75 -2.63
N TYR A 248 -10.85 -14.29 -2.51
CA TYR A 248 -11.30 -15.46 -3.27
C TYR A 248 -12.62 -15.21 -3.99
N ASP A 249 -12.63 -15.54 -5.28
CA ASP A 249 -13.83 -15.75 -6.09
C ASP A 249 -13.86 -17.23 -6.55
N PRO A 250 -15.04 -17.89 -6.64
CA PRO A 250 -15.12 -19.27 -7.15
C PRO A 250 -14.53 -19.42 -8.56
N PHE A 251 -14.69 -18.41 -9.41
CA PHE A 251 -14.16 -18.34 -10.77
C PHE A 251 -14.19 -16.87 -11.27
N MET A 252 -13.53 -16.61 -12.40
CA MET A 252 -13.51 -15.29 -13.04
C MET A 252 -14.92 -14.85 -13.47
N GLY A 253 -15.36 -13.68 -12.99
CA GLY A 253 -16.67 -13.13 -13.32
C GLY A 253 -17.82 -13.69 -12.46
N SER A 254 -17.51 -14.42 -11.38
CA SER A 254 -18.52 -14.81 -10.40
C SER A 254 -19.27 -13.59 -9.87
N SER A 255 -20.59 -13.71 -9.73
CA SER A 255 -21.44 -12.69 -9.09
C SER A 255 -21.49 -12.82 -7.57
N LYS A 256 -20.85 -13.85 -7.00
CA LYS A 256 -20.78 -14.00 -5.54
C LYS A 256 -19.88 -12.90 -4.96
N PRO A 257 -20.23 -12.36 -3.78
CA PRO A 257 -19.34 -11.45 -3.06
C PRO A 257 -17.98 -12.12 -2.82
N ARG A 258 -16.91 -11.38 -3.12
CA ARG A 258 -15.54 -11.81 -2.84
C ARG A 258 -15.31 -11.89 -1.33
N THR A 259 -14.75 -12.99 -0.84
CA THR A 259 -14.43 -13.19 0.58
C THR A 259 -12.94 -13.52 0.75
N LEU A 260 -12.52 -13.93 1.96
CA LEU A 260 -11.12 -14.25 2.26
C LEU A 260 -10.89 -15.75 2.45
N LYS A 261 -9.71 -16.20 2.02
CA LYS A 261 -9.09 -17.46 2.39
C LYS A 261 -7.75 -17.19 3.07
N MET A 262 -7.34 -18.10 3.95
CA MET A 262 -6.02 -18.12 4.57
C MET A 262 -5.21 -19.29 4.01
N LEU A 263 -4.01 -19.00 3.52
CA LEU A 263 -2.98 -19.99 3.19
C LEU A 263 -1.98 -20.08 4.35
N TYR A 264 -1.67 -21.30 4.78
CA TYR A 264 -0.56 -21.61 5.68
C TYR A 264 0.61 -22.16 4.87
N ILE A 265 1.70 -21.41 4.76
CA ILE A 265 2.83 -21.69 3.85
C ILE A 265 3.47 -23.05 4.16
N ASP A 266 3.79 -23.34 5.42
CA ASP A 266 4.51 -24.56 5.80
C ASP A 266 3.72 -25.85 5.48
N SER A 267 2.40 -25.78 5.60
CA SER A 267 1.51 -26.94 5.40
C SER A 267 0.84 -26.97 4.04
N GLN A 268 0.93 -25.86 3.28
CA GLN A 268 0.18 -25.61 2.04
C GLN A 268 -1.35 -25.73 2.22
N LYS A 269 -1.84 -25.68 3.47
CA LYS A 269 -3.26 -25.75 3.79
C LYS A 269 -3.94 -24.43 3.46
N VAL A 270 -5.11 -24.51 2.83
CA VAL A 270 -5.98 -23.35 2.59
C VAL A 270 -7.31 -23.53 3.31
N GLU A 271 -7.74 -22.50 4.03
CA GLU A 271 -8.99 -22.48 4.79
C GLU A 271 -9.78 -21.21 4.44
N ASP A 272 -11.10 -21.27 4.61
CA ASP A 272 -11.93 -20.06 4.56
C ASP A 272 -11.63 -19.17 5.78
N PHE A 273 -11.58 -17.86 5.55
CA PHE A 273 -11.39 -16.88 6.61
C PHE A 273 -12.58 -15.92 6.62
N ASP A 274 -13.43 -16.07 7.63
CA ASP A 274 -14.61 -15.23 7.81
C ASP A 274 -14.28 -13.96 8.59
N VAL A 275 -14.88 -12.85 8.17
CA VAL A 275 -14.80 -11.56 8.88
C VAL A 275 -16.24 -11.17 9.26
N PRO A 276 -16.67 -11.47 10.49
CA PRO A 276 -18.03 -11.17 10.94
C PRO A 276 -18.41 -9.71 10.70
N GLY A 277 -19.56 -9.47 10.08
CA GLY A 277 -20.04 -8.12 9.75
C GLY A 277 -19.58 -7.59 8.39
N ILE A 278 -18.66 -8.27 7.70
CA ILE A 278 -18.24 -7.96 6.34
C ILE A 278 -18.83 -8.97 5.36
N LYS A 279 -19.50 -8.47 4.32
CA LYS A 279 -20.12 -9.27 3.25
C LYS A 279 -19.18 -9.47 2.06
N GLU A 280 -18.36 -8.47 1.75
CA GLU A 280 -17.50 -8.45 0.57
C GLU A 280 -16.18 -7.76 0.85
N VAL A 281 -15.09 -8.32 0.36
CA VAL A 281 -13.73 -7.76 0.44
C VAL A 281 -13.23 -7.42 -0.95
N LYS A 282 -13.10 -6.12 -1.24
CA LYS A 282 -12.52 -5.62 -2.49
C LYS A 282 -11.00 -5.57 -2.41
N SER A 283 -10.48 -4.94 -1.35
CA SER A 283 -9.06 -4.80 -1.04
C SER A 283 -8.88 -4.85 0.48
N PHE A 284 -7.71 -5.25 0.95
CA PHE A 284 -7.42 -5.30 2.38
C PHE A 284 -5.92 -5.17 2.65
N TYR A 285 -5.57 -4.75 3.87
CA TYR A 285 -4.21 -4.78 4.41
C TYR A 285 -4.23 -5.22 5.87
N PRO A 286 -3.40 -6.21 6.25
CA PRO A 286 -3.14 -6.48 7.65
C PRO A 286 -2.40 -5.32 8.32
N ARG A 287 -2.79 -5.00 9.56
CA ARG A 287 -2.00 -4.15 10.44
C ARG A 287 -0.71 -4.89 10.84
N ALA A 288 0.32 -4.15 11.24
CA ALA A 288 1.54 -4.72 11.82
C ALA A 288 1.21 -5.78 12.88
N HIS A 289 2.08 -6.79 12.98
CA HIS A 289 1.98 -7.88 13.97
C HIS A 289 0.68 -8.69 13.93
N ALA A 290 -0.09 -8.63 12.84
CA ALA A 290 -1.33 -9.37 12.69
C ALA A 290 -2.34 -9.06 13.82
N GLU A 291 -2.48 -7.80 14.20
CA GLU A 291 -3.46 -7.35 15.20
C GLU A 291 -4.88 -7.19 14.63
N GLY A 292 -4.98 -6.82 13.35
CA GLY A 292 -6.25 -6.55 12.69
C GLY A 292 -6.11 -6.45 11.17
N LEU A 293 -7.24 -6.26 10.50
CA LEU A 293 -7.33 -6.08 9.05
C LEU A 293 -8.06 -4.78 8.73
N PHE A 294 -7.46 -3.94 7.90
CA PHE A 294 -8.19 -2.90 7.20
C PHE A 294 -8.81 -3.49 5.94
N ILE A 295 -10.07 -3.18 5.66
CA ILE A 295 -10.87 -3.81 4.61
C ILE A 295 -11.66 -2.74 3.86
N LEU A 296 -11.37 -2.59 2.57
CA LEU A 296 -12.23 -1.86 1.64
C LEU A 296 -13.22 -2.86 1.04
N GLY A 297 -14.52 -2.61 1.20
CA GLY A 297 -15.52 -3.59 0.81
C GLY A 297 -16.93 -3.19 1.19
N ARG A 298 -17.80 -4.19 1.38
CA ARG A 298 -19.19 -3.99 1.82
C ARG A 298 -19.44 -4.70 3.14
N ASP A 299 -20.13 -4.03 4.05
CA ASP A 299 -20.67 -4.65 5.25
C ASP A 299 -21.91 -5.52 4.92
N VAL A 300 -22.45 -6.19 5.94
CA VAL A 300 -23.69 -6.99 5.84
C VAL A 300 -24.93 -6.18 5.46
N ASN A 301 -24.92 -4.85 5.66
CA ASN A 301 -25.99 -3.93 5.27
C ASN A 301 -25.82 -3.39 3.82
N ASN A 302 -24.82 -3.88 3.08
CA ASN A 302 -24.41 -3.41 1.76
C ASN A 302 -23.84 -1.97 1.74
N GLN A 303 -23.44 -1.42 2.87
CA GLN A 303 -22.71 -0.17 2.91
C GLN A 303 -21.28 -0.41 2.42
N TYR A 304 -20.92 0.24 1.30
CA TYR A 304 -19.55 0.23 0.80
C TYR A 304 -18.71 1.24 1.59
N GLY A 305 -17.53 0.82 2.05
CA GLY A 305 -16.68 1.63 2.91
C GLY A 305 -15.35 1.00 3.23
N LEU A 306 -14.58 1.68 4.07
CA LEU A 306 -13.32 1.20 4.63
C LEU A 306 -13.55 0.86 6.11
N PHE A 307 -13.28 -0.37 6.48
CA PHE A 307 -13.53 -0.94 7.79
C PHE A 307 -12.23 -1.39 8.45
N TYR A 308 -12.20 -1.39 9.77
CA TYR A 308 -11.17 -2.06 10.56
C TYR A 308 -11.79 -3.26 11.28
N TYR A 309 -11.19 -4.43 11.11
CA TYR A 309 -11.52 -5.65 11.83
C TYR A 309 -10.41 -5.96 12.83
N ASP A 310 -10.75 -5.89 14.11
CA ASP A 310 -9.86 -6.28 15.19
C ASP A 310 -9.90 -7.81 15.36
N MET A 311 -8.78 -8.51 15.12
CA MET A 311 -8.78 -9.97 15.11
C MET A 311 -8.87 -10.59 16.51
N VAL A 312 -8.61 -9.81 17.57
CA VAL A 312 -8.66 -10.28 18.96
C VAL A 312 -10.10 -10.22 19.48
N THR A 313 -10.74 -9.06 19.34
CA THR A 313 -12.10 -8.80 19.82
C THR A 313 -13.17 -9.21 18.83
N LYS A 314 -12.80 -9.40 17.56
CA LYS A 314 -13.68 -9.68 16.41
C LYS A 314 -14.67 -8.55 16.11
N ASN A 315 -14.38 -7.34 16.58
CA ASN A 315 -15.20 -6.17 16.31
C ASN A 315 -14.82 -5.56 14.95
N VAL A 316 -15.84 -5.06 14.25
CA VAL A 316 -15.69 -4.27 13.03
C VAL A 316 -16.10 -2.82 13.32
N SER A 317 -15.27 -1.86 12.92
CA SER A 317 -15.58 -0.44 12.95
C SER A 317 -15.40 0.20 11.57
N ASN A 318 -16.10 1.30 11.32
CA ASN A 318 -15.96 2.07 10.09
C ASN A 318 -14.86 3.13 10.27
N VAL A 319 -13.83 3.10 9.42
CA VAL A 319 -12.70 4.06 9.49
C VAL A 319 -13.17 5.50 9.22
N PHE A 320 -14.25 5.66 8.45
CA PHE A 320 -14.86 6.95 8.12
C PHE A 320 -16.00 7.36 9.08
N GLU A 321 -16.24 6.63 10.18
CA GLU A 321 -17.38 6.92 11.09
C GLU A 321 -17.38 8.38 11.57
N ASN A 322 -16.20 8.91 11.90
CA ASN A 322 -16.01 10.29 12.37
C ASN A 322 -15.55 11.25 11.26
N TYR A 323 -15.50 10.79 10.01
CA TYR A 323 -15.08 11.58 8.86
C TYR A 323 -16.01 11.28 7.67
N PRO A 324 -17.23 11.85 7.64
CA PRO A 324 -18.14 11.60 6.54
C PRO A 324 -17.52 12.09 5.23
N LEU A 325 -17.56 11.25 4.20
CA LEU A 325 -17.04 11.60 2.89
C LEU A 325 -17.77 12.84 2.33
N PRO A 326 -17.05 13.77 1.67
CA PRO A 326 -17.63 14.93 1.03
C PRO A 326 -18.75 14.59 0.02
N LYS A 327 -19.68 15.52 -0.23
CA LYS A 327 -20.82 15.28 -1.14
C LYS A 327 -20.41 15.02 -2.59
N ASP A 328 -19.29 15.58 -3.00
CA ASP A 328 -18.65 15.42 -4.31
C ASP A 328 -17.85 14.11 -4.43
N HIS A 329 -17.75 13.33 -3.35
CA HIS A 329 -17.12 12.01 -3.39
C HIS A 329 -17.79 11.13 -4.45
N ARG A 330 -16.97 10.58 -5.34
CA ARG A 330 -17.39 9.65 -6.37
C ARG A 330 -17.18 8.20 -5.93
N SER A 331 -15.95 7.85 -5.56
CA SER A 331 -15.61 6.48 -5.19
C SER A 331 -14.34 6.38 -4.34
N LEU A 332 -14.32 5.41 -3.42
CA LEU A 332 -13.08 4.89 -2.82
C LEU A 332 -12.49 3.85 -3.78
N VAL A 333 -11.29 4.14 -4.29
CA VAL A 333 -10.64 3.33 -5.32
C VAL A 333 -9.93 2.15 -4.68
N ASP A 334 -8.89 2.44 -3.90
CA ASP A 334 -8.07 1.50 -3.15
C ASP A 334 -7.34 2.23 -2.01
N PHE A 335 -6.55 1.50 -1.22
CA PHE A 335 -5.72 2.08 -0.17
C PHE A 335 -4.43 1.27 0.03
N VAL A 336 -3.40 1.90 0.59
CA VAL A 336 -2.13 1.24 0.93
C VAL A 336 -1.81 1.49 2.40
N TYR A 337 -1.39 0.44 3.11
CA TYR A 337 -0.88 0.55 4.48
C TYR A 337 0.62 0.83 4.50
N SER A 338 1.07 1.73 5.37
CA SER A 338 2.49 2.02 5.58
C SER A 338 2.88 2.19 7.04
N MET A 339 4.18 2.04 7.32
CA MET A 339 4.81 2.35 8.60
C MET A 339 6.02 3.26 8.37
N ASP A 340 6.13 4.34 9.14
CA ASP A 340 7.22 5.33 9.08
C ASP A 340 8.15 5.30 10.29
#